data_AF-A0A8T9BSV6-F1
#
_entry.id   AF-A0A8T9BSV6-F1
#
_cell.length_a   1.000
_cell.length_b   1.000
_cell.length_c   1.000
_cell.angle_alpha   90.00
_cell.angle_beta   90.00
_cell.angle_gamma   90.00
#
_symmetry.space_group_name_H-M   'P 1'
#
loop_
_entity.id
_entity.type
_entity.pdbx_description
1 polymer ?
#
loop_
_entity_poly.entity_id
_entity_poly.type
_entity_poly.pdbx_seq_one_letter_code
_entity_poly.pdbx_strand_id
1 'polypeptide(L)'
;MSAAFRPYHTTAHGPKFSQLKKYISRDFDNPVSFFSALLKNARSSILESHADTTILDHAGQKHPLDVGHLEEGGKKHKKHKKHHSDDSQPEPSQNITNLLRALDAALDGDGTLGLIGDEALNRCLDLRTILRAPKSPPKQQDGPNIPKTLTPASITPWIHSELPSDLPPLPAVLDKTLEEAAFTHTNTGAGKITDITYERLEWVGDSYMELVAALLIGQTFPHHTPGKLSQLRERCVKNLTLSEYATAYGFDKRAKLGPNFRPPAKDMIKIMGDMFEAYVAAIVLSDPENGLPRAAEWLKGLWGRTLAKEILEEEMKGIEVQNPMWKLVGEARDMIAQQKAPVPAKDQLQKALGARGVKLEYKDMGPPGKDRTNNLPLFTVGVYLTGWKERDKLIGRGSANGKKEAGMKAAEQALKNKKMMAIYMERKKMQEEQNRLDKEAVEQAKALSRT
;
A
#
# COMPACT_ATOMS: atom_id res chain seq x y z
N MET A 1 -36.18 0.27 77.41
CA MET A 1 -35.70 1.33 76.48
C MET A 1 -35.96 0.81 75.06
N SER A 2 -37.23 0.86 74.65
CA SER A 2 -37.76 1.66 73.52
C SER A 2 -37.14 1.25 72.18
N ALA A 3 -37.69 0.26 71.46
CA ALA A 3 -38.90 0.30 70.61
C ALA A 3 -38.69 1.10 69.32
N ALA A 4 -39.19 0.77 68.14
CA ALA A 4 -39.77 -0.41 67.49
C ALA A 4 -40.07 0.02 66.02
N PHE A 5 -40.44 -0.95 65.15
CA PHE A 5 -41.27 -0.79 63.94
C PHE A 5 -40.70 -0.18 62.62
N ARG A 6 -40.62 -1.06 61.58
CA ARG A 6 -41.31 -1.06 60.24
C ARG A 6 -41.46 0.25 59.42
N PRO A 7 -41.86 0.23 58.12
CA PRO A 7 -41.71 -0.74 57.00
C PRO A 7 -41.40 -0.07 55.62
N TYR A 8 -41.34 -0.90 54.55
CA TYR A 8 -41.52 -0.66 53.10
C TYR A 8 -41.87 0.75 52.58
N HIS A 9 -41.22 1.19 51.48
CA HIS A 9 -41.90 1.58 50.23
C HIS A 9 -40.95 1.75 49.03
N THR A 10 -41.52 1.45 47.87
CA THR A 10 -41.07 1.51 46.48
C THR A 10 -40.65 2.91 45.98
N THR A 11 -40.12 2.89 44.75
CA THR A 11 -40.04 3.95 43.72
C THR A 11 -38.73 4.70 43.52
N ALA A 12 -38.40 4.82 42.23
CA ALA A 12 -37.14 5.21 41.63
C ALA A 12 -36.72 6.67 41.90
N HIS A 13 -35.42 6.87 42.15
CA HIS A 13 -34.73 8.12 41.86
C HIS A 13 -33.23 7.87 41.63
N GLY A 14 -32.77 8.10 40.40
CA GLY A 14 -31.35 8.31 40.13
C GLY A 14 -30.87 9.59 40.84
N PRO A 15 -29.76 9.57 41.58
CA PRO A 15 -29.34 10.74 42.35
C PRO A 15 -28.53 11.75 41.50
N LYS A 16 -29.23 12.84 41.18
CA LYS A 16 -28.84 14.26 41.28
C LYS A 16 -27.36 14.62 41.52
N PHE A 17 -26.73 15.10 40.44
CA PHE A 17 -25.94 16.34 40.25
C PHE A 17 -25.60 17.28 41.44
N SER A 18 -25.19 16.76 42.61
CA SER A 18 -24.89 17.62 43.79
C SER A 18 -23.63 17.24 44.58
N GLN A 19 -22.83 16.27 44.13
CA GLN A 19 -21.57 15.88 44.81
C GLN A 19 -20.30 16.39 44.12
N LEU A 20 -20.38 17.10 42.98
CA LEU A 20 -19.20 17.57 42.23
C LEU A 20 -18.68 18.98 42.62
N LYS A 21 -19.12 19.55 43.75
CA LYS A 21 -18.63 20.85 44.25
C LYS A 21 -17.56 20.75 45.36
N LYS A 22 -16.99 19.57 45.63
CA LYS A 22 -16.01 19.36 46.70
C LYS A 22 -14.58 19.00 46.29
N TYR A 23 -14.23 19.01 45.00
CA TYR A 23 -12.86 18.72 44.54
C TYR A 23 -12.17 19.89 43.82
N ILE A 24 -12.52 21.13 44.18
CA ILE A 24 -11.78 22.32 43.76
C ILE A 24 -11.26 23.02 45.03
N SER A 25 -10.20 22.48 45.63
CA SER A 25 -9.22 23.26 46.39
C SER A 25 -8.04 22.38 46.83
N ARG A 26 -6.81 22.89 46.60
CA ARG A 26 -5.47 22.42 46.98
C ARG A 26 -4.70 21.51 46.01
N ASP A 27 -3.75 22.18 45.36
CA ASP A 27 -2.41 21.79 44.91
C ASP A 27 -2.31 20.62 43.91
N PHE A 28 -2.27 21.03 42.65
CA PHE A 28 -1.80 20.26 41.50
C PHE A 28 -0.27 20.35 41.42
N ASP A 29 0.41 19.26 41.76
CA ASP A 29 1.70 18.95 41.16
C ASP A 29 1.55 17.64 40.38
N ASN A 30 1.70 17.74 39.06
CA ASN A 30 1.78 16.67 38.05
C ASN A 30 0.52 16.43 37.15
N PRO A 31 0.49 17.03 35.93
CA PRO A 31 -0.60 16.88 34.95
C PRO A 31 -0.73 15.48 34.31
N VAL A 32 0.24 14.57 34.50
CA VAL A 32 0.20 13.20 33.95
C VAL A 32 -0.80 12.29 34.71
N SER A 33 -1.01 12.56 36.00
CA SER A 33 -1.93 11.80 36.88
C SER A 33 -3.40 12.01 36.50
N PHE A 34 -3.78 13.26 36.16
CA PHE A 34 -5.15 13.62 35.79
C PHE A 34 -5.57 13.01 34.45
N PHE A 35 -4.68 13.00 33.44
CA PHE A 35 -4.94 12.36 32.14
C PHE A 35 -5.03 10.82 32.25
N SER A 36 -4.27 10.21 33.16
CA SER A 36 -4.35 8.77 33.44
C SER A 36 -5.69 8.37 34.06
N ALA A 37 -6.24 9.19 34.97
CA ALA A 37 -7.54 8.96 35.58
C ALA A 37 -8.71 9.13 34.58
N LEU A 38 -8.61 10.10 33.67
CA LEU A 38 -9.62 10.33 32.63
C LEU A 38 -9.67 9.18 31.61
N LEU A 39 -8.50 8.66 31.20
CA LEU A 39 -8.38 7.54 30.27
C LEU A 39 -8.83 6.20 30.88
N LYS A 40 -8.63 6.00 32.20
CA LYS A 40 -9.13 4.81 32.91
C LYS A 40 -10.66 4.77 32.98
N ASN A 41 -11.32 5.91 33.23
CA ASN A 41 -12.79 5.97 33.24
C ASN A 41 -13.40 5.81 31.84
N ALA A 42 -12.77 6.36 30.80
CA ALA A 42 -13.21 6.15 29.41
C ALA A 42 -13.09 4.68 28.97
N ARG A 43 -12.04 3.98 29.42
CA ARG A 43 -11.81 2.56 29.11
C ARG A 43 -12.80 1.63 29.83
N SER A 44 -13.23 1.99 31.05
CA SER A 44 -14.26 1.24 31.80
C SER A 44 -15.64 1.33 31.14
N SER A 45 -16.01 2.51 30.62
CA SER A 45 -17.32 2.73 29.98
C SER A 45 -17.45 2.05 28.60
N ILE A 46 -16.33 1.69 27.96
CA ILE A 46 -16.31 0.98 26.66
C ILE A 46 -16.31 -0.55 26.86
N LEU A 47 -15.86 -1.03 28.03
CA LEU A 47 -15.90 -2.46 28.39
C LEU A 47 -17.27 -2.92 28.91
N GLU A 48 -18.12 -2.02 29.41
CA GLU A 48 -19.50 -2.34 29.84
C GLU A 48 -20.52 -2.43 28.69
N SER A 49 -20.20 -1.99 27.46
CA SER A 49 -21.14 -2.10 26.33
C SER A 49 -21.03 -3.39 25.51
N HIS A 50 -20.17 -4.33 25.92
CA HIS A 50 -19.98 -5.62 25.23
C HIS A 50 -20.18 -6.85 26.13
N ALA A 51 -20.67 -6.66 27.36
CA ALA A 51 -20.96 -7.74 28.30
C ALA A 51 -22.43 -7.68 28.75
N ASP A 52 -23.36 -7.95 27.83
CA ASP A 52 -24.74 -8.29 28.21
C ASP A 52 -25.47 -9.01 27.06
N THR A 53 -25.13 -10.28 26.83
CA THR A 53 -26.17 -11.28 26.51
C THR A 53 -25.62 -12.67 26.80
N THR A 54 -25.78 -13.16 28.03
CA THR A 54 -25.72 -14.60 28.26
C THR A 54 -26.63 -15.04 29.44
N ILE A 55 -27.51 -15.99 29.11
CA ILE A 55 -28.05 -17.14 29.87
C ILE A 55 -29.23 -16.93 30.85
N LEU A 56 -30.27 -17.78 30.68
CA LEU A 56 -30.78 -18.83 31.61
C LEU A 56 -32.29 -19.02 31.44
N ASP A 57 -32.95 -20.17 31.59
CA ASP A 57 -32.65 -21.61 31.59
C ASP A 57 -34.03 -22.31 31.75
N HIS A 58 -34.06 -23.63 31.53
CA HIS A 58 -34.93 -24.65 32.14
C HIS A 58 -36.07 -25.39 31.39
N ALA A 59 -35.84 -26.72 31.46
CA ALA A 59 -36.75 -27.83 31.76
C ALA A 59 -37.69 -28.33 30.66
N GLY A 60 -37.41 -29.56 30.21
CA GLY A 60 -38.21 -30.28 29.22
C GLY A 60 -39.25 -31.23 29.79
N GLN A 61 -39.98 -31.90 28.88
CA GLN A 61 -40.38 -33.30 29.00
C GLN A 61 -41.13 -33.80 27.74
N LYS A 62 -40.85 -35.07 27.39
CA LYS A 62 -41.68 -36.09 26.67
C LYS A 62 -41.67 -36.17 25.12
N HIS A 63 -40.86 -37.14 24.65
CA HIS A 63 -41.03 -38.20 23.62
C HIS A 63 -42.46 -38.55 23.08
N PRO A 64 -42.64 -39.42 22.03
CA PRO A 64 -41.69 -40.01 21.04
C PRO A 64 -42.22 -40.16 19.57
N LEU A 65 -41.43 -40.85 18.71
CA LEU A 65 -41.75 -41.53 17.41
C LEU A 65 -41.89 -40.57 16.20
N ASP A 66 -41.55 -40.87 14.93
CA ASP A 66 -41.35 -42.11 14.19
C ASP A 66 -40.57 -41.81 12.88
N VAL A 67 -40.25 -42.88 12.16
CA VAL A 67 -39.41 -43.15 10.98
C VAL A 67 -39.90 -42.51 9.65
N GLY A 68 -38.97 -42.33 8.69
CA GLY A 68 -39.25 -42.36 7.24
C GLY A 68 -38.84 -41.09 6.47
N HIS A 69 -37.87 -41.12 5.55
CA HIS A 69 -37.89 -41.64 4.17
C HIS A 69 -38.08 -40.54 3.10
N LEU A 70 -37.09 -40.52 2.20
CA LEU A 70 -37.14 -40.25 0.75
C LEU A 70 -37.37 -38.86 0.15
N GLU A 71 -36.59 -38.72 -0.92
CA GLU A 71 -36.59 -37.80 -2.04
C GLU A 71 -37.98 -37.53 -2.64
N GLU A 72 -38.20 -36.34 -3.21
CA GLU A 72 -38.26 -36.15 -4.67
C GLU A 72 -38.61 -34.71 -5.07
N GLY A 73 -38.32 -34.40 -6.34
CA GLY A 73 -38.35 -33.10 -6.97
C GLY A 73 -39.69 -32.35 -7.04
N GLY A 74 -39.62 -31.09 -7.48
CA GLY A 74 -40.82 -30.34 -7.82
C GLY A 74 -40.59 -28.88 -8.17
N LYS A 75 -40.23 -28.61 -9.43
CA LYS A 75 -40.24 -27.29 -10.08
C LYS A 75 -41.55 -26.52 -9.80
N LYS A 76 -41.49 -25.19 -9.59
CA LYS A 76 -42.37 -24.21 -10.27
C LYS A 76 -41.95 -22.75 -10.09
N HIS A 77 -42.43 -21.96 -11.05
CA HIS A 77 -41.97 -20.66 -11.51
C HIS A 77 -42.30 -19.44 -10.65
N LYS A 78 -41.43 -18.42 -10.81
CA LYS A 78 -41.65 -16.96 -10.91
C LYS A 78 -42.56 -16.28 -9.86
N LYS A 79 -41.97 -15.29 -9.18
CA LYS A 79 -42.49 -13.90 -9.18
C LYS A 79 -41.40 -12.90 -8.79
N HIS A 80 -41.06 -12.01 -9.72
CA HIS A 80 -40.32 -10.77 -9.47
C HIS A 80 -41.12 -9.91 -8.49
N LYS A 81 -40.46 -9.42 -7.43
CA LYS A 81 -40.91 -8.25 -6.67
C LYS A 81 -39.73 -7.31 -6.46
N LYS A 82 -39.88 -6.09 -6.99
CA LYS A 82 -38.96 -4.95 -6.90
C LYS A 82 -38.69 -4.62 -5.43
N HIS A 83 -37.41 -4.48 -5.06
CA HIS A 83 -37.04 -3.77 -3.84
C HIS A 83 -36.77 -2.30 -4.18
N HIS A 84 -37.54 -1.42 -3.53
CA HIS A 84 -37.34 0.02 -3.46
C HIS A 84 -36.15 0.27 -2.53
N SER A 85 -35.17 1.05 -2.98
CA SER A 85 -34.11 1.62 -2.15
C SER A 85 -34.66 2.79 -1.35
N ASP A 86 -34.64 2.69 -0.03
CA ASP A 86 -34.83 3.81 0.89
C ASP A 86 -33.45 4.31 1.32
N ASP A 87 -33.13 5.55 0.98
CA ASP A 87 -31.87 6.24 1.23
C ASP A 87 -32.14 7.28 2.32
N SER A 88 -31.88 6.91 3.58
CA SER A 88 -31.85 7.84 4.71
C SER A 88 -30.54 7.67 5.48
N GLN A 89 -29.73 8.73 5.45
CA GLN A 89 -28.49 8.85 6.24
C GLN A 89 -28.82 8.88 7.75
N PRO A 90 -28.00 8.28 8.63
CA PRO A 90 -28.24 8.33 10.06
C PRO A 90 -27.88 9.73 10.62
N GLU A 91 -28.86 10.39 11.24
CA GLU A 91 -28.68 11.63 11.99
C GLU A 91 -27.60 11.48 13.10
N PRO A 92 -26.75 12.51 13.35
CA PRO A 92 -25.75 12.46 14.41
C PRO A 92 -26.42 12.24 15.78
N SER A 93 -25.89 11.29 16.56
CA SER A 93 -26.33 11.02 17.94
C SER A 93 -26.50 12.34 18.71
N GLN A 94 -27.65 12.51 19.39
CA GLN A 94 -28.00 13.72 20.18
C GLN A 94 -26.88 14.18 21.11
N ASN A 95 -26.04 13.25 21.58
CA ASN A 95 -24.88 13.51 22.42
C ASN A 95 -23.78 14.31 21.69
N ILE A 96 -23.53 14.02 20.42
CA ILE A 96 -22.55 14.74 19.57
C ILE A 96 -23.04 16.16 19.31
N THR A 97 -24.33 16.33 19.02
CA THR A 97 -24.94 17.65 18.80
C THR A 97 -24.89 18.52 20.06
N ASN A 98 -25.16 17.93 21.23
CA ASN A 98 -25.05 18.63 22.51
C ASN A 98 -23.59 19.02 22.83
N LEU A 99 -22.62 18.16 22.51
CA LEU A 99 -21.19 18.43 22.70
C LEU A 99 -20.67 19.55 21.79
N LEU A 100 -21.08 19.56 20.51
CA LEU A 100 -20.75 20.64 19.57
C LEU A 100 -21.29 21.99 20.03
N ARG A 101 -22.53 22.02 20.53
CA ARG A 101 -23.14 23.26 21.06
C ARG A 101 -22.41 23.78 22.30
N ALA A 102 -21.95 22.89 23.18
CA ALA A 102 -21.16 23.27 24.35
C ALA A 102 -19.76 23.79 23.98
N LEU A 103 -19.11 23.17 22.98
CA LEU A 103 -17.82 23.62 22.44
C LEU A 103 -17.95 24.99 21.75
N ASP A 104 -18.98 25.20 20.94
CA ASP A 104 -19.24 26.48 20.29
C ASP A 104 -19.48 27.58 21.34
N ALA A 105 -20.31 27.33 22.37
CA ALA A 105 -20.55 28.29 23.44
C ALA A 105 -19.30 28.62 24.28
N ALA A 106 -18.38 27.67 24.45
CA ALA A 106 -17.12 27.88 25.16
C ALA A 106 -16.10 28.67 24.33
N LEU A 107 -16.11 28.51 23.00
CA LEU A 107 -15.21 29.18 22.07
C LEU A 107 -15.70 30.58 21.67
N ASP A 108 -17.01 30.79 21.63
CA ASP A 108 -17.65 32.07 21.27
C ASP A 108 -17.96 32.94 22.51
N GLY A 109 -17.69 32.44 23.72
CA GLY A 109 -17.90 33.14 24.99
C GLY A 109 -16.84 34.22 25.23
N ASP A 110 -17.28 35.49 25.19
CA ASP A 110 -16.44 36.66 25.41
C ASP A 110 -15.87 36.65 26.85
N GLY A 111 -14.58 36.33 26.98
CA GLY A 111 -13.82 36.45 28.23
C GLY A 111 -13.35 35.16 28.91
N THR A 112 -13.72 33.95 28.45
CA THR A 112 -13.23 32.69 29.06
C THR A 112 -11.96 32.11 28.42
N LEU A 113 -11.61 32.53 27.21
CA LEU A 113 -10.41 32.04 26.50
C LEU A 113 -9.09 32.54 27.12
N GLY A 114 -9.11 33.61 27.91
CA GLY A 114 -7.89 34.13 28.55
C GLY A 114 -7.36 33.29 29.71
N LEU A 115 -8.14 32.34 30.22
CA LEU A 115 -7.78 31.48 31.36
C LEU A 115 -7.30 30.08 30.94
N ILE A 116 -7.47 29.72 29.67
CA ILE A 116 -7.21 28.38 29.15
C ILE A 116 -6.05 28.55 28.17
N GLY A 117 -4.84 28.17 28.59
CA GLY A 117 -3.63 28.34 27.77
C GLY A 117 -3.76 27.76 26.36
N ASP A 118 -2.99 28.32 25.43
CA ASP A 118 -3.09 28.11 23.97
C ASP A 118 -3.20 26.64 23.54
N GLU A 119 -2.60 25.71 24.29
CA GLU A 119 -2.67 24.29 24.00
C GLU A 119 -4.06 23.68 24.23
N ALA A 120 -4.77 24.10 25.27
CA ALA A 120 -6.12 23.63 25.54
C ALA A 120 -7.15 24.27 24.59
N LEU A 121 -6.89 25.51 24.15
CA LEU A 121 -7.65 26.15 23.08
C LEU A 121 -7.51 25.41 21.75
N ASN A 122 -6.28 25.08 21.35
CA ASN A 122 -6.01 24.32 20.12
C ASN A 122 -6.67 22.94 20.15
N ARG A 123 -6.61 22.23 21.29
CA ARG A 123 -7.29 20.93 21.43
C ARG A 123 -8.82 21.04 21.33
N CYS A 124 -9.42 22.13 21.81
CA CYS A 124 -10.87 22.36 21.66
C CYS A 124 -11.25 22.67 20.20
N LEU A 125 -10.42 23.44 19.49
CA LEU A 125 -10.59 23.72 18.06
C LEU A 125 -10.43 22.45 17.22
N ASP A 126 -9.47 21.59 17.55
CA ASP A 126 -9.27 20.29 16.89
C ASP A 126 -10.47 19.37 17.13
N LEU A 127 -10.96 19.26 18.37
CA LEU A 127 -12.16 18.48 18.71
C LEU A 127 -13.41 18.99 17.98
N ARG A 128 -13.62 20.31 17.92
CA ARG A 128 -14.71 20.92 17.15
C ARG A 128 -14.60 20.58 15.66
N THR A 129 -13.39 20.61 15.10
CA THR A 129 -13.12 20.29 13.70
C THR A 129 -13.41 18.82 13.40
N ILE A 130 -12.97 17.91 14.27
CA ILE A 130 -13.20 16.46 14.14
C ILE A 130 -14.69 16.13 14.26
N LEU A 131 -15.42 16.79 15.17
CA LEU A 131 -16.84 16.53 15.41
C LEU A 131 -17.76 17.17 14.37
N ARG A 132 -17.36 18.28 13.73
CA ARG A 132 -18.08 18.88 12.58
C ARG A 132 -17.71 18.26 11.23
N ALA A 133 -16.60 17.53 11.16
CA ALA A 133 -16.24 16.83 9.95
C ALA A 133 -17.35 15.82 9.60
N PRO A 134 -17.91 15.87 8.37
CA PRO A 134 -18.92 14.89 7.96
C PRO A 134 -18.32 13.49 8.11
N LYS A 135 -19.06 12.56 8.73
CA LYS A 135 -18.71 11.14 8.74
C LYS A 135 -18.86 10.59 7.33
N SER A 136 -17.87 10.85 6.51
CA SER A 136 -17.69 10.25 5.20
C SER A 136 -16.18 10.18 4.97
N PRO A 137 -15.59 8.98 4.86
CA PRO A 137 -14.28 8.86 4.25
C PRO A 137 -14.34 9.47 2.85
N PRO A 138 -13.24 10.02 2.30
CA PRO A 138 -13.21 10.34 0.88
C PRO A 138 -13.52 9.05 0.12
N LYS A 139 -14.65 9.03 -0.62
CA LYS A 139 -14.93 8.00 -1.62
C LYS A 139 -13.81 8.07 -2.67
N GLN A 140 -12.76 7.28 -2.47
CA GLN A 140 -12.04 6.70 -3.58
C GLN A 140 -13.09 5.95 -4.41
N GLN A 141 -13.06 6.15 -5.72
CA GLN A 141 -13.96 5.48 -6.62
C GLN A 141 -13.73 3.97 -6.50
N ASP A 142 -14.65 3.28 -5.81
CA ASP A 142 -14.77 1.84 -5.86
C ASP A 142 -15.25 1.43 -7.27
N GLY A 143 -14.34 1.43 -8.23
CA GLY A 143 -14.22 0.22 -9.02
C GLY A 143 -13.69 -0.88 -8.09
N PRO A 144 -13.91 -2.18 -8.35
CA PRO A 144 -13.22 -3.19 -7.56
C PRO A 144 -11.74 -2.79 -7.52
N ASN A 145 -11.21 -2.50 -6.33
CA ASN A 145 -9.78 -2.29 -6.14
C ASN A 145 -9.19 -3.68 -6.31
N ILE A 146 -9.06 -4.09 -7.58
CA ILE A 146 -8.36 -5.29 -7.97
C ILE A 146 -7.00 -5.07 -7.30
N PRO A 147 -6.55 -5.98 -6.41
CA PRO A 147 -5.17 -5.94 -5.95
C PRO A 147 -4.29 -5.69 -7.17
N LYS A 148 -3.15 -5.00 -7.05
CA LYS A 148 -2.12 -5.09 -8.08
C LYS A 148 -1.64 -6.54 -8.09
N THR A 149 -2.45 -7.42 -8.65
CA THR A 149 -2.13 -8.81 -8.92
C THR A 149 -0.87 -8.73 -9.75
N LEU A 150 0.07 -9.60 -9.42
CA LEU A 150 1.28 -9.79 -10.19
C LEU A 150 0.85 -10.14 -11.61
N THR A 151 0.73 -9.10 -12.45
CA THR A 151 0.57 -9.31 -13.87
C THR A 151 1.90 -9.89 -14.34
N PRO A 152 1.92 -10.85 -15.27
CA PRO A 152 3.16 -11.26 -15.91
C PRO A 152 3.99 -10.05 -16.41
N ALA A 153 3.36 -8.92 -16.70
CA ALA A 153 4.01 -7.67 -17.08
C ALA A 153 4.80 -6.93 -15.98
N SER A 154 4.59 -7.22 -14.68
CA SER A 154 5.36 -6.59 -13.59
C SER A 154 6.67 -7.31 -13.28
N ILE A 155 6.80 -8.58 -13.67
CA ILE A 155 8.05 -9.33 -13.58
C ILE A 155 8.77 -9.18 -14.92
N THR A 156 9.99 -8.65 -14.88
CA THR A 156 10.85 -8.51 -16.06
C THR A 156 11.78 -9.71 -16.18
N PRO A 157 12.16 -10.12 -17.40
CA PRO A 157 13.16 -11.18 -17.60
C PRO A 157 14.49 -10.80 -16.95
N TRP A 158 15.35 -11.79 -16.72
CA TRP A 158 16.73 -11.52 -16.31
C TRP A 158 17.50 -10.88 -17.45
N ILE A 159 18.38 -9.95 -17.07
CA ILE A 159 19.40 -9.40 -17.94
C ILE A 159 20.74 -9.65 -17.22
N HIS A 160 21.70 -10.27 -17.88
CA HIS A 160 22.97 -10.69 -17.28
C HIS A 160 23.72 -9.49 -16.67
N SER A 161 23.69 -8.33 -17.32
CA SER A 161 24.33 -7.10 -16.83
C SER A 161 23.68 -6.51 -15.57
N GLU A 162 22.45 -6.91 -15.26
CA GLU A 162 21.71 -6.46 -14.07
C GLU A 162 21.80 -7.45 -12.90
N LEU A 163 22.50 -8.58 -13.08
CA LEU A 163 22.62 -9.59 -12.04
C LEU A 163 23.47 -9.08 -10.87
N PRO A 164 23.00 -9.23 -9.63
CA PRO A 164 23.78 -8.81 -8.46
C PRO A 164 25.01 -9.70 -8.29
N SER A 165 26.18 -9.08 -8.15
CA SER A 165 27.43 -9.77 -7.76
C SER A 165 27.34 -10.35 -6.35
N ASP A 166 26.69 -9.60 -5.45
CA ASP A 166 26.59 -9.91 -4.02
C ASP A 166 25.21 -10.44 -3.64
N LEU A 167 25.06 -10.83 -2.37
CA LEU A 167 23.78 -11.29 -1.85
C LEU A 167 22.83 -10.09 -1.76
N PRO A 168 21.66 -10.12 -2.42
CA PRO A 168 20.72 -9.00 -2.34
C PRO A 168 20.26 -8.79 -0.89
N PRO A 169 19.88 -7.57 -0.49
CA PRO A 169 19.45 -7.32 0.86
C PRO A 169 18.17 -8.10 1.19
N LEU A 170 18.11 -8.68 2.39
CA LEU A 170 16.93 -9.42 2.87
C LEU A 170 15.75 -8.45 3.05
N PRO A 171 14.59 -8.66 2.41
CA PRO A 171 13.42 -7.80 2.60
C PRO A 171 12.89 -7.90 4.03
N ALA A 172 12.56 -6.77 4.63
CA ALA A 172 11.96 -6.72 5.96
C ALA A 172 10.52 -7.26 5.94
N VAL A 173 10.14 -8.03 6.96
CA VAL A 173 8.74 -8.38 7.20
C VAL A 173 8.12 -7.28 8.07
N LEU A 174 7.01 -6.68 7.63
CA LEU A 174 6.43 -5.52 8.32
C LEU A 174 5.62 -5.92 9.56
N ASP A 175 5.13 -7.16 9.60
CA ASP A 175 4.38 -7.74 10.70
C ASP A 175 5.29 -8.65 11.53
N LYS A 176 5.50 -8.28 12.79
CA LYS A 176 6.39 -9.02 13.69
C LYS A 176 5.90 -10.43 13.99
N THR A 177 4.59 -10.65 14.05
CA THR A 177 4.02 -11.97 14.32
C THR A 177 4.25 -12.91 13.15
N LEU A 178 4.11 -12.42 11.91
CA LEU A 178 4.46 -13.19 10.71
C LEU A 178 5.96 -13.49 10.65
N GLU A 179 6.80 -12.53 11.01
CA GLU A 179 8.25 -12.73 11.07
C GLU A 179 8.62 -13.78 12.12
N GLU A 180 8.08 -13.68 13.33
CA GLU A 180 8.33 -14.65 14.40
C GLU A 180 7.84 -16.06 14.01
N ALA A 181 6.68 -16.17 13.37
CA ALA A 181 6.14 -17.43 12.88
C ALA A 181 7.09 -18.11 11.87
N ALA A 182 7.62 -17.34 10.91
CA ALA A 182 8.51 -17.87 9.86
C ALA A 182 9.79 -18.51 10.41
N PHE A 183 10.24 -18.14 11.61
CA PHE A 183 11.42 -18.72 12.27
C PHE A 183 11.09 -19.71 13.38
N THR A 184 9.82 -20.06 13.59
CA THR A 184 9.41 -20.93 14.70
C THR A 184 9.03 -22.32 14.19
N HIS A 185 9.83 -23.32 14.53
CA HIS A 185 9.57 -24.72 14.20
C HIS A 185 8.45 -25.29 15.08
N THR A 186 7.72 -26.26 14.54
CA THR A 186 6.55 -26.93 15.16
C THR A 186 6.84 -27.50 16.54
N ASN A 187 8.04 -28.06 16.75
CA ASN A 187 8.52 -28.56 18.04
C ASN A 187 8.70 -27.50 19.15
N THR A 188 8.45 -26.21 18.87
CA THR A 188 8.43 -25.14 19.89
C THR A 188 7.05 -25.00 20.57
N GLY A 189 5.98 -25.40 19.87
CA GLY A 189 4.60 -25.24 20.32
C GLY A 189 4.05 -26.40 21.15
N ALA A 190 2.78 -26.32 21.51
CA ALA A 190 2.04 -27.40 22.16
C ALA A 190 1.52 -28.46 21.15
N GLY A 191 1.86 -28.31 19.86
CA GLY A 191 1.37 -29.15 18.76
C GLY A 191 -0.06 -28.80 18.34
N LYS A 192 -0.54 -27.59 18.67
CA LYS A 192 -1.88 -27.14 18.29
C LYS A 192 -1.84 -26.45 16.93
N ILE A 193 -2.93 -26.56 16.16
CA ILE A 193 -3.09 -25.88 14.87
C ILE A 193 -3.00 -24.34 15.01
N THR A 194 -3.31 -23.81 16.20
CA THR A 194 -3.22 -22.37 16.52
C THR A 194 -1.81 -21.92 16.91
N ASP A 195 -0.84 -22.83 16.98
CA ASP A 195 0.53 -22.46 17.33
C ASP A 195 1.14 -21.59 16.23
N ILE A 196 1.93 -20.60 16.64
CA ILE A 196 2.57 -19.64 15.74
C ILE A 196 3.85 -20.30 15.21
N THR A 197 3.70 -21.10 14.15
CA THR A 197 4.79 -21.88 13.52
C THR A 197 4.88 -21.57 12.03
N TYR A 198 5.98 -21.99 11.40
CA TYR A 198 6.21 -21.70 9.99
C TYR A 198 5.33 -22.51 9.03
N GLU A 199 4.74 -23.66 9.42
CA GLU A 199 4.10 -24.63 8.49
C GLU A 199 3.04 -24.01 7.57
N ARG A 200 2.16 -23.16 8.11
CA ARG A 200 1.13 -22.52 7.28
C ARG A 200 1.72 -21.48 6.33
N LEU A 201 2.80 -20.83 6.75
CA LEU A 201 3.52 -19.86 5.93
C LEU A 201 4.34 -20.56 4.85
N GLU A 202 5.01 -21.68 5.17
CA GLU A 202 5.70 -22.56 4.22
C GLU A 202 4.76 -22.95 3.08
N TRP A 203 3.59 -23.50 3.44
CA TRP A 203 2.61 -23.94 2.46
C TRP A 203 2.15 -22.83 1.50
N VAL A 204 1.97 -21.61 2.02
CA VAL A 204 1.62 -20.43 1.20
C VAL A 204 2.83 -19.93 0.41
N GLY A 205 4.02 -20.00 0.99
CA GLY A 205 5.28 -19.51 0.45
C GLY A 205 5.72 -20.27 -0.77
N ASP A 206 5.62 -21.60 -0.73
CA ASP A 206 5.91 -22.51 -1.85
C ASP A 206 5.14 -22.06 -3.12
N SER A 207 3.83 -21.81 -2.97
CA SER A 207 2.98 -21.34 -4.09
C SER A 207 3.44 -20.00 -4.67
N TYR A 208 3.87 -19.05 -3.82
CA TYR A 208 4.40 -17.77 -4.29
C TYR A 208 5.73 -17.94 -5.01
N MET A 209 6.62 -18.79 -4.50
CA MET A 209 7.92 -19.06 -5.12
C MET A 209 7.76 -19.75 -6.47
N GLU A 210 6.90 -20.76 -6.56
CA GLU A 210 6.53 -21.43 -7.81
C GLU A 210 6.01 -20.45 -8.86
N LEU A 211 5.11 -19.54 -8.47
CA LEU A 211 4.58 -18.50 -9.35
C LEU A 211 5.68 -17.57 -9.88
N VAL A 212 6.49 -17.00 -8.97
CA VAL A 212 7.54 -16.04 -9.33
C VAL A 212 8.60 -16.71 -10.21
N ALA A 213 9.03 -17.93 -9.87
CA ALA A 213 10.01 -18.68 -10.65
C ALA A 213 9.49 -19.00 -12.05
N ALA A 214 8.25 -19.49 -12.17
CA ALA A 214 7.64 -19.79 -13.46
C ALA A 214 7.55 -18.54 -14.37
N LEU A 215 7.18 -17.39 -13.80
CA LEU A 215 7.10 -16.13 -14.56
C LEU A 215 8.47 -15.63 -15.00
N LEU A 216 9.49 -15.66 -14.14
CA LEU A 216 10.85 -15.23 -14.48
C LEU A 216 11.48 -16.13 -15.55
N ILE A 217 11.38 -17.45 -15.35
CA ILE A 217 11.99 -18.46 -16.24
C ILE A 217 11.28 -18.47 -17.59
N GLY A 218 9.95 -18.47 -17.63
CA GLY A 218 9.18 -18.45 -18.87
C GLY A 218 9.39 -17.17 -19.69
N GLN A 219 9.72 -16.05 -19.04
CA GLN A 219 10.06 -14.81 -19.73
C GLN A 219 11.49 -14.77 -20.27
N THR A 220 12.43 -15.34 -19.51
CA THR A 220 13.86 -15.27 -19.83
C THR A 220 14.29 -16.33 -20.85
N PHE A 221 13.65 -17.51 -20.85
CA PHE A 221 14.05 -18.65 -21.68
C PHE A 221 12.94 -19.06 -22.68
N PRO A 222 12.54 -18.18 -23.62
CA PRO A 222 11.39 -18.39 -24.48
C PRO A 222 11.49 -19.61 -25.41
N HIS A 223 12.70 -20.08 -25.71
CA HIS A 223 12.95 -21.19 -26.64
C HIS A 223 13.11 -22.55 -25.95
N HIS A 224 13.06 -22.58 -24.62
CA HIS A 224 13.25 -23.80 -23.86
C HIS A 224 11.94 -24.62 -23.80
N THR A 225 12.07 -25.95 -23.84
CA THR A 225 10.92 -26.85 -23.71
C THR A 225 10.34 -26.79 -22.28
N PRO A 226 9.04 -27.08 -22.08
CA PRO A 226 8.44 -27.11 -20.74
C PRO A 226 9.20 -27.99 -19.73
N GLY A 227 9.73 -29.13 -20.19
CA GLY A 227 10.57 -29.99 -19.35
C GLY A 227 11.87 -29.31 -18.91
N LYS A 228 12.53 -28.57 -19.80
CA LYS A 228 13.75 -27.82 -19.46
C LYS A 228 13.44 -26.62 -18.56
N LEU A 229 12.35 -25.89 -18.80
CA LEU A 229 11.87 -24.82 -17.90
C LEU A 229 11.60 -25.36 -16.49
N SER A 230 11.00 -26.54 -16.38
CA SER A 230 10.73 -27.20 -15.11
C SER A 230 12.02 -27.57 -14.36
N GLN A 231 13.06 -28.04 -15.06
CA GLN A 231 14.37 -28.31 -14.47
C GLN A 231 15.06 -27.04 -13.95
N LEU A 232 14.96 -25.93 -14.69
CA LEU A 232 15.50 -24.64 -14.25
C LEU A 232 14.76 -24.14 -12.99
N ARG A 233 13.44 -24.32 -12.95
CA ARG A 233 12.61 -23.98 -11.80
C ARG A 233 12.97 -24.80 -10.58
N GLU A 234 13.06 -26.13 -10.72
CA GLU A 234 13.45 -27.04 -9.64
C GLU A 234 14.81 -26.64 -9.01
N ARG A 235 15.79 -26.23 -9.82
CA ARG A 235 17.08 -25.73 -9.30
C ARG A 235 16.93 -24.50 -8.41
N CYS A 236 15.95 -23.64 -8.69
CA CYS A 236 15.70 -22.41 -7.93
C CYS A 236 14.96 -22.69 -6.61
N VAL A 237 14.06 -23.67 -6.60
CA VAL A 237 13.14 -23.92 -5.47
C VAL A 237 13.49 -25.17 -4.64
N LYS A 238 14.45 -25.99 -5.06
CA LYS A 238 14.83 -27.19 -4.28
C LYS A 238 15.37 -26.81 -2.89
N ASN A 239 15.02 -27.61 -1.87
CA ASN A 239 15.43 -27.40 -0.47
C ASN A 239 16.92 -27.18 -0.27
N LEU A 240 17.79 -27.84 -1.04
CA LEU A 240 19.23 -27.62 -0.94
C LEU A 240 19.61 -26.16 -1.27
N THR A 241 19.10 -25.63 -2.39
CA THR A 241 19.34 -24.23 -2.81
C THR A 241 18.75 -23.26 -1.78
N LEU A 242 17.54 -23.51 -1.31
CA LEU A 242 16.86 -22.64 -0.34
C LEU A 242 17.57 -22.63 1.01
N SER A 243 18.05 -23.79 1.48
CA SER A 243 18.83 -23.91 2.70
C SER A 243 20.16 -23.16 2.62
N GLU A 244 20.83 -23.19 1.45
CA GLU A 244 22.06 -22.43 1.22
C GLU A 244 21.80 -20.91 1.33
N TYR A 245 20.72 -20.42 0.72
CA TYR A 245 20.32 -19.01 0.87
C TYR A 245 19.93 -18.65 2.30
N ALA A 246 19.09 -19.46 2.95
CA ALA A 246 18.68 -19.25 4.33
C ALA A 246 19.89 -19.16 5.27
N THR A 247 20.88 -20.04 5.09
CA THR A 247 22.14 -20.01 5.84
C THR A 247 22.95 -18.75 5.53
N ALA A 248 23.04 -18.33 4.27
CA ALA A 248 23.74 -17.10 3.88
C ALA A 248 23.13 -15.84 4.52
N TYR A 249 21.82 -15.83 4.76
CA TYR A 249 21.13 -14.77 5.50
C TYR A 249 21.13 -14.95 7.03
N GLY A 250 21.75 -16.01 7.55
CA GLY A 250 21.85 -16.26 8.99
C GLY A 250 20.54 -16.74 9.63
N PHE A 251 19.69 -17.45 8.88
CA PHE A 251 18.42 -17.98 9.39
C PHE A 251 18.63 -19.00 10.51
N ASP A 252 19.76 -19.72 10.49
CA ASP A 252 20.20 -20.67 11.51
C ASP A 252 20.27 -20.04 12.91
N LYS A 253 20.65 -18.76 12.98
CA LYS A 253 20.75 -17.99 14.24
C LYS A 253 19.40 -17.47 14.73
N ARG A 254 18.41 -17.39 13.83
CA ARG A 254 17.07 -16.88 14.10
C ARG A 254 16.09 -18.01 14.41
N ALA A 255 16.38 -19.22 13.95
CA ALA A 255 15.55 -20.40 14.06
C ALA A 255 15.28 -20.79 15.53
N LYS A 256 14.00 -20.93 15.88
CA LYS A 256 13.53 -21.46 17.16
C LYS A 256 13.07 -22.90 16.94
N LEU A 257 13.92 -23.86 17.34
CA LEU A 257 13.70 -25.29 17.09
C LEU A 257 13.00 -26.02 18.25
N GLY A 258 12.96 -25.42 19.44
CA GLY A 258 12.52 -26.06 20.67
C GLY A 258 13.70 -26.57 21.52
N PRO A 259 13.54 -26.66 22.86
CA PRO A 259 14.65 -26.82 23.81
C PRO A 259 15.49 -28.08 23.56
N ASN A 260 14.84 -29.19 23.20
CA ASN A 260 15.47 -30.51 23.06
C ASN A 260 15.50 -31.03 21.62
N PHE A 261 15.07 -30.23 20.65
CA PHE A 261 15.06 -30.67 19.26
C PHE A 261 16.41 -30.42 18.61
N ARG A 262 17.05 -31.50 18.16
CA ARG A 262 18.34 -31.48 17.46
C ARG A 262 18.21 -32.36 16.22
N PRO A 263 17.74 -31.81 15.09
CA PRO A 263 17.55 -32.60 13.88
C PRO A 263 18.91 -33.01 13.27
N PRO A 264 18.99 -34.17 12.62
CA PRO A 264 20.11 -34.53 11.75
C PRO A 264 20.36 -33.48 10.67
N ALA A 265 21.59 -33.42 10.13
CA ALA A 265 21.97 -32.43 9.12
C ALA A 265 21.06 -32.43 7.88
N LYS A 266 20.61 -33.60 7.42
CA LYS A 266 19.69 -33.74 6.29
C LYS A 266 18.33 -33.09 6.57
N ASP A 267 17.82 -33.26 7.78
CA ASP A 267 16.53 -32.70 8.19
C ASP A 267 16.65 -31.20 8.41
N MET A 268 17.82 -30.71 8.85
CA MET A 268 18.09 -29.28 8.93
C MET A 268 18.03 -28.60 7.55
N ILE A 269 18.52 -29.24 6.48
CA ILE A 269 18.40 -28.70 5.11
C ILE A 269 16.94 -28.52 4.73
N LYS A 270 16.08 -29.51 5.06
CA LYS A 270 14.65 -29.40 4.82
C LYS A 270 14.05 -28.26 5.64
N ILE A 271 14.27 -28.22 6.95
CA ILE A 271 13.73 -27.18 7.84
C ILE A 271 14.15 -25.78 7.39
N MET A 272 15.39 -25.59 6.97
CA MET A 272 15.89 -24.29 6.48
C MET A 272 15.26 -23.90 5.14
N GLY A 273 14.97 -24.87 4.27
CA GLY A 273 14.16 -24.67 3.07
C GLY A 273 12.73 -24.24 3.42
N ASP A 274 12.06 -25.00 4.29
CA ASP A 274 10.69 -24.72 4.73
C ASP A 274 10.60 -23.30 5.39
N MET A 275 11.59 -22.92 6.21
CA MET A 275 11.68 -21.57 6.80
C MET A 275 11.92 -20.47 5.75
N PHE A 276 12.65 -20.75 4.67
CA PHE A 276 12.85 -19.80 3.58
C PHE A 276 11.52 -19.52 2.86
N GLU A 277 10.75 -20.56 2.55
CA GLU A 277 9.41 -20.46 1.97
C GLU A 277 8.47 -19.68 2.89
N ALA A 278 8.47 -20.02 4.18
CA ALA A 278 7.68 -19.31 5.18
C ALA A 278 8.05 -17.82 5.28
N TYR A 279 9.33 -17.48 5.15
CA TYR A 279 9.79 -16.09 5.14
C TYR A 279 9.30 -15.34 3.89
N VAL A 280 9.29 -16.00 2.72
CA VAL A 280 8.68 -15.44 1.50
C VAL A 280 7.21 -15.11 1.75
N ALA A 281 6.43 -16.04 2.30
CA ALA A 281 5.03 -15.79 2.65
C ALA A 281 4.89 -14.63 3.65
N ALA A 282 5.76 -14.55 4.66
CA ALA A 282 5.75 -13.46 5.63
C ALA A 282 5.98 -12.09 4.97
N ILE A 283 6.92 -11.97 4.01
CA ILE A 283 7.13 -10.74 3.23
C ILE A 283 5.85 -10.36 2.48
N VAL A 284 5.24 -11.32 1.79
CA VAL A 284 4.06 -11.07 0.95
C VAL A 284 2.84 -10.68 1.80
N LEU A 285 2.59 -11.40 2.89
CA LEU A 285 1.40 -11.22 3.73
C LEU A 285 1.50 -10.00 4.65
N SER A 286 2.72 -9.58 5.02
CA SER A 286 2.92 -8.38 5.86
C SER A 286 2.70 -7.06 5.13
N ASP A 287 2.68 -7.07 3.80
CA ASP A 287 2.48 -5.89 2.96
C ASP A 287 1.50 -6.22 1.81
N PRO A 288 0.19 -6.03 2.01
CA PRO A 288 -0.82 -6.39 1.02
C PRO A 288 -0.69 -5.67 -0.32
N GLU A 289 -0.03 -4.51 -0.37
CA GLU A 289 0.09 -3.70 -1.58
C GLU A 289 1.38 -3.98 -2.35
N ASN A 290 2.51 -4.13 -1.65
CA ASN A 290 3.84 -4.23 -2.27
C ASN A 290 4.64 -5.47 -1.85
N GLY A 291 4.11 -6.34 -0.99
CA GLY A 291 4.80 -7.51 -0.47
C GLY A 291 5.23 -8.47 -1.57
N LEU A 292 4.35 -8.78 -2.52
CA LEU A 292 4.65 -9.67 -3.64
C LEU A 292 5.70 -9.09 -4.61
N PRO A 293 5.60 -7.83 -5.09
CA PRO A 293 6.68 -7.20 -5.85
C PRO A 293 8.04 -7.18 -5.13
N ARG A 294 8.04 -6.90 -3.82
CA ARG A 294 9.28 -6.88 -3.00
C ARG A 294 9.92 -8.26 -2.90
N ALA A 295 9.11 -9.30 -2.65
CA ALA A 295 9.58 -10.68 -2.63
C ALA A 295 10.09 -11.11 -4.02
N ALA A 296 9.36 -10.77 -5.09
CA ALA A 296 9.73 -11.13 -6.44
C ALA A 296 11.06 -10.51 -6.89
N GLU A 297 11.30 -9.23 -6.58
CA GLU A 297 12.58 -8.56 -6.90
C GLU A 297 13.76 -9.21 -6.15
N TRP A 298 13.55 -9.53 -4.88
CA TRP A 298 14.56 -10.23 -4.07
C TRP A 298 14.87 -11.63 -4.60
N LEU A 299 13.84 -12.42 -4.90
CA LEU A 299 13.98 -13.76 -5.49
C LEU A 299 14.62 -13.70 -6.88
N LYS A 300 14.29 -12.70 -7.70
CA LYS A 300 14.93 -12.43 -8.98
C LYS A 300 16.44 -12.26 -8.81
N GLY A 301 16.87 -11.44 -7.86
CA GLY A 301 18.28 -11.25 -7.55
C GLY A 301 18.98 -12.53 -7.10
N LEU A 302 18.34 -13.34 -6.25
CA LEU A 302 18.87 -14.61 -5.77
C LEU A 302 19.03 -15.64 -6.89
N TRP A 303 17.94 -15.96 -7.58
CA TRP A 303 17.93 -17.00 -8.60
C TRP A 303 18.70 -16.60 -9.85
N GLY A 304 18.82 -15.29 -10.12
CA GLY A 304 19.73 -14.78 -11.14
C GLY A 304 21.18 -15.25 -10.92
N ARG A 305 21.61 -15.42 -9.66
CA ARG A 305 22.92 -15.99 -9.33
C ARG A 305 22.97 -17.51 -9.54
N THR A 306 21.88 -18.23 -9.25
CA THR A 306 21.79 -19.69 -9.46
C THR A 306 21.75 -20.07 -10.94
N LEU A 307 21.20 -19.20 -11.78
CA LEU A 307 21.04 -19.42 -13.22
C LEU A 307 21.95 -18.51 -14.06
N ALA A 308 22.96 -17.88 -13.47
CA ALA A 308 23.78 -16.85 -14.13
C ALA A 308 24.38 -17.34 -15.46
N LYS A 309 24.84 -18.59 -15.49
CA LYS A 309 25.40 -19.23 -16.69
C LYS A 309 24.34 -19.39 -17.78
N GLU A 310 23.17 -19.93 -17.44
CA GLU A 310 22.08 -20.13 -18.40
C GLU A 310 21.57 -18.80 -18.96
N ILE A 311 21.46 -17.78 -18.11
CA ILE A 311 21.05 -16.42 -18.52
C ILE A 311 22.05 -15.86 -19.54
N LEU A 312 23.35 -15.95 -19.27
CA LEU A 312 24.39 -15.49 -20.19
C LEU A 312 24.34 -16.24 -21.53
N GLU A 313 24.22 -17.57 -21.48
CA GLU A 313 24.12 -18.41 -22.67
C GLU A 313 22.90 -18.06 -23.53
N GLU A 314 21.76 -17.72 -22.90
CA GLU A 314 20.57 -17.30 -23.64
C GLU A 314 20.73 -15.92 -24.28
N GLU A 315 21.35 -14.96 -23.59
CA GLU A 315 21.64 -13.64 -24.16
C GLU A 315 22.62 -13.70 -25.33
N MET A 316 23.65 -14.55 -25.24
CA MET A 316 24.66 -14.71 -26.30
C MET A 316 24.08 -15.27 -27.61
N LYS A 317 22.94 -15.99 -27.56
CA LYS A 317 22.26 -16.47 -28.76
C LYS A 317 21.57 -15.35 -29.56
N GLY A 318 21.51 -14.15 -29.00
CA GLY A 318 20.84 -12.99 -29.58
C GLY A 318 19.33 -13.02 -29.33
N ILE A 319 18.76 -11.85 -29.05
CA ILE A 319 17.30 -11.67 -28.94
C ILE A 319 16.72 -11.60 -30.35
N GLU A 320 16.75 -12.70 -31.09
CA GLU A 320 15.92 -12.84 -32.28
C GLU A 320 14.65 -13.59 -31.89
N VAL A 321 13.53 -12.87 -31.98
CA VAL A 321 12.14 -13.39 -32.02
C VAL A 321 11.36 -13.40 -30.69
N GLN A 322 10.16 -12.81 -30.81
CA GLN A 322 9.08 -12.70 -29.84
C GLN A 322 8.92 -13.93 -28.94
N ASN A 323 9.01 -13.69 -27.63
CA ASN A 323 8.68 -14.67 -26.60
C ASN A 323 7.31 -15.34 -26.89
N PRO A 324 7.22 -16.67 -27.00
CA PRO A 324 5.96 -17.38 -27.27
C PRO A 324 4.85 -17.07 -26.27
N MET A 325 5.19 -16.81 -25.00
CA MET A 325 4.23 -16.32 -24.01
C MET A 325 3.65 -14.95 -24.42
N TRP A 326 4.45 -14.07 -25.02
CA TRP A 326 3.94 -12.78 -25.51
C TRP A 326 3.01 -12.94 -26.72
N LYS A 327 3.17 -13.99 -27.54
CA LYS A 327 2.18 -14.34 -28.58
C LYS A 327 0.88 -14.89 -27.99
N LEU A 328 0.98 -15.70 -26.91
CA LEU A 328 -0.18 -16.28 -26.23
C LEU A 328 -0.99 -15.24 -25.42
N VAL A 329 -0.34 -14.19 -24.91
CA VAL A 329 -1.00 -13.11 -24.15
C VAL A 329 -1.80 -12.15 -25.04
N GLY A 330 -1.54 -12.12 -26.36
CA GLY A 330 -2.36 -11.43 -27.35
C GLY A 330 -2.67 -9.95 -27.03
N GLU A 331 -3.91 -9.54 -27.28
CA GLU A 331 -4.46 -8.17 -27.18
C GLU A 331 -4.45 -7.59 -25.74
N ALA A 332 -4.32 -8.43 -24.70
CA ALA A 332 -4.35 -7.98 -23.31
C ALA A 332 -3.17 -7.04 -22.98
N ARG A 333 -2.02 -7.22 -23.64
CA ARG A 333 -0.86 -6.33 -23.47
C ARG A 333 -1.09 -4.95 -24.09
N ASP A 334 -1.73 -4.91 -25.26
CA ASP A 334 -2.03 -3.65 -25.95
C ASP A 334 -3.07 -2.84 -25.16
N MET A 335 -4.02 -3.52 -24.50
CA MET A 335 -5.00 -2.88 -23.61
C MET A 335 -4.34 -2.30 -22.33
N ILE A 336 -3.39 -2.99 -21.71
CA ILE A 336 -2.67 -2.51 -20.51
C ILE A 336 -1.69 -1.38 -20.88
N ALA A 337 -1.03 -1.44 -22.04
CA ALA A 337 -0.17 -0.37 -22.53
C ALA A 337 -0.95 0.94 -22.76
N GLN A 338 -2.23 0.84 -23.16
CA GLN A 338 -3.15 1.97 -23.28
C GLN A 338 -3.66 2.49 -21.92
N GLN A 339 -3.56 1.71 -20.84
CA GLN A 339 -3.93 2.10 -19.47
C GLN A 339 -2.79 2.70 -18.64
N LYS A 340 -1.53 2.67 -19.10
CA LYS A 340 -0.48 3.48 -18.47
C LYS A 340 -0.88 4.95 -18.61
N ALA A 341 -1.15 5.60 -17.47
CA ALA A 341 -1.47 7.03 -17.43
C ALA A 341 -0.50 7.79 -18.35
N PRO A 342 -0.98 8.65 -19.26
CA PRO A 342 -0.12 9.40 -20.15
C PRO A 342 0.98 10.08 -19.34
N VAL A 343 2.24 9.93 -19.75
CA VAL A 343 3.38 10.60 -19.12
C VAL A 343 2.99 12.08 -18.94
N PRO A 344 3.16 12.69 -17.75
CA PRO A 344 2.72 14.07 -17.52
C PRO A 344 3.22 15.01 -18.63
N ALA A 345 2.36 15.87 -19.17
CA ALA A 345 2.69 16.71 -20.33
C ALA A 345 3.95 17.59 -20.11
N LYS A 346 4.24 17.94 -18.85
CA LYS A 346 5.48 18.65 -18.47
C LYS A 346 6.73 17.83 -18.73
N ASP A 347 6.70 16.54 -18.39
CA ASP A 347 7.84 15.64 -18.55
C ASP A 347 8.06 15.29 -20.02
N GLN A 348 6.97 15.13 -20.78
CA GLN A 348 7.04 14.97 -22.23
C GLN A 348 7.69 16.19 -22.90
N LEU A 349 7.29 17.41 -22.53
CA LEU A 349 7.86 18.64 -23.06
C LEU A 349 9.32 18.84 -22.63
N GLN A 350 9.65 18.52 -21.38
CA GLN A 350 11.02 18.57 -20.87
C GLN A 350 11.93 17.56 -21.59
N LYS A 351 11.44 16.35 -21.88
CA LYS A 351 12.18 15.36 -22.69
C LYS A 351 12.38 15.84 -24.13
N ALA A 352 11.34 16.44 -24.72
CA ALA A 352 11.39 16.93 -26.09
C ALA A 352 12.38 18.10 -26.25
N LEU A 353 12.35 19.10 -25.36
CA LEU A 353 13.08 20.36 -25.54
C LEU A 353 14.24 20.57 -24.55
N GLY A 354 14.41 19.70 -23.55
CA GLY A 354 15.53 19.78 -22.62
C GLY A 354 16.84 19.46 -23.31
N ALA A 355 17.79 20.40 -23.28
CA ALA A 355 19.15 20.27 -23.78
C ALA A 355 20.10 21.14 -22.95
N ARG A 356 21.41 20.91 -23.06
CA ARG A 356 22.42 21.68 -22.31
C ARG A 356 22.36 23.15 -22.71
N GLY A 357 22.04 24.03 -21.76
CA GLY A 357 21.87 25.48 -21.99
C GLY A 357 20.45 25.91 -22.39
N VAL A 358 19.47 25.01 -22.33
CA VAL A 358 18.04 25.29 -22.58
C VAL A 358 17.23 25.08 -21.30
N LYS A 359 16.48 26.10 -20.89
CA LYS A 359 15.65 26.09 -19.68
C LYS A 359 14.19 26.34 -20.04
N LEU A 360 13.30 25.53 -19.48
CA LEU A 360 11.85 25.71 -19.53
C LEU A 360 11.37 26.27 -18.18
N GLU A 361 10.76 27.45 -18.18
CA GLU A 361 10.22 28.09 -16.98
C GLU A 361 8.70 28.22 -17.05
N TYR A 362 8.01 27.90 -15.96
CA TYR A 362 6.56 28.05 -15.85
C TYR A 362 6.27 29.30 -15.00
N LYS A 363 5.66 30.33 -15.60
CA LYS A 363 5.38 31.61 -14.94
C LYS A 363 3.87 31.87 -14.94
N ASP A 364 3.36 32.40 -13.83
CA ASP A 364 1.97 32.83 -13.71
C ASP A 364 1.77 34.08 -14.59
N MET A 365 0.71 34.11 -15.41
CA MET A 365 0.47 35.18 -16.40
C MET A 365 -0.45 36.31 -15.88
N GLY A 366 -0.67 36.39 -14.57
CA GLY A 366 -1.50 37.44 -13.95
C GLY A 366 -2.31 36.94 -12.75
N PRO A 367 -3.12 37.83 -12.13
CA PRO A 367 -4.00 37.45 -11.03
C PRO A 367 -5.04 36.42 -11.50
N PRO A 368 -5.48 35.50 -10.62
CA PRO A 368 -6.44 34.46 -10.97
C PRO A 368 -7.76 35.10 -11.41
N GLY A 369 -8.22 34.71 -12.60
CA GLY A 369 -9.58 35.06 -13.06
C GLY A 369 -10.63 34.27 -12.30
N LYS A 370 -11.90 34.41 -12.69
CA LYS A 370 -12.98 33.53 -12.24
C LYS A 370 -13.49 32.71 -13.42
N ASP A 371 -13.57 31.40 -13.24
CA ASP A 371 -14.18 30.52 -14.23
C ASP A 371 -15.69 30.80 -14.30
N ARG A 372 -16.19 31.03 -15.52
CA ARG A 372 -17.59 31.40 -15.79
C ARG A 372 -18.59 30.30 -15.42
N THR A 373 -18.11 29.08 -15.23
CA THR A 373 -18.94 27.86 -15.09
C THR A 373 -19.17 27.45 -13.64
N ASN A 374 -18.15 27.60 -12.78
CA ASN A 374 -18.17 27.17 -11.37
C ASN A 374 -17.80 28.30 -10.40
N ASN A 375 -17.51 29.51 -10.92
CA ASN A 375 -17.11 30.69 -10.15
C ASN A 375 -15.85 30.49 -9.28
N LEU A 376 -15.03 29.47 -9.58
CA LEU A 376 -13.77 29.16 -8.89
C LEU A 376 -12.59 29.97 -9.47
N PRO A 377 -11.47 30.10 -8.73
CA PRO A 377 -10.28 30.78 -9.21
C PRO A 377 -9.68 30.07 -10.43
N LEU A 378 -9.54 30.79 -11.54
CA LEU A 378 -8.93 30.32 -12.78
C LEU A 378 -7.50 30.84 -12.88
N PHE A 379 -6.52 29.96 -12.66
CA PHE A 379 -5.11 30.27 -12.79
C PHE A 379 -4.66 30.12 -14.24
N THR A 380 -3.91 31.09 -14.76
CA THR A 380 -3.26 31.01 -16.07
C THR A 380 -1.76 30.92 -15.91
N VAL A 381 -1.16 29.87 -16.47
CA VAL A 381 0.29 29.64 -16.47
C VAL A 381 0.81 29.61 -17.90
N GLY A 382 1.92 30.28 -18.16
CA GLY A 382 2.68 30.23 -19.40
C GLY A 382 3.96 29.40 -19.23
N VAL A 383 4.36 28.66 -20.26
CA VAL A 383 5.66 28.00 -20.36
C VAL A 383 6.57 28.80 -21.29
N TYR A 384 7.76 29.13 -20.80
CA TYR A 384 8.73 29.99 -21.44
C TYR A 384 10.03 29.24 -21.70
N LEU A 385 10.57 29.38 -22.90
CA LEU A 385 11.83 28.79 -23.33
C LEU A 385 12.94 29.83 -23.34
N THR A 386 14.05 29.50 -22.67
CA THR A 386 15.29 30.27 -22.70
C THR A 386 16.41 29.35 -23.19
N GLY A 387 16.96 29.63 -24.38
CA GLY A 387 17.91 28.77 -25.07
C GLY A 387 17.89 29.03 -26.59
N TRP A 388 18.85 28.50 -27.33
CA TRP A 388 18.92 28.63 -28.80
C TRP A 388 18.76 30.06 -29.35
N LYS A 389 19.44 31.03 -28.72
CA LYS A 389 19.37 32.47 -29.04
C LYS A 389 18.01 33.14 -28.78
N GLU A 390 17.10 32.46 -28.08
CA GLU A 390 15.82 33.01 -27.62
C GLU A 390 15.80 33.09 -26.09
N ARG A 391 15.24 34.18 -25.56
CA ARG A 391 15.08 34.40 -24.11
C ARG A 391 13.61 34.61 -23.81
N ASP A 392 13.12 33.91 -22.79
CA ASP A 392 11.72 34.01 -22.32
C ASP A 392 10.69 33.92 -23.44
N LYS A 393 10.91 33.03 -24.41
CA LYS A 393 9.96 32.82 -25.50
C LYS A 393 8.77 32.01 -24.99
N LEU A 394 7.57 32.59 -25.02
CA LEU A 394 6.34 31.86 -24.69
C LEU A 394 6.10 30.75 -25.72
N ILE A 395 6.12 29.49 -25.27
CA ILE A 395 5.88 28.31 -26.11
C ILE A 395 4.50 27.66 -25.88
N GLY A 396 3.81 28.01 -24.80
CA GLY A 396 2.47 27.51 -24.48
C GLY A 396 1.85 28.21 -23.28
N ARG A 397 0.51 28.18 -23.21
CA ARG A 397 -0.32 28.79 -22.18
C ARG A 397 -1.47 27.84 -21.81
N GLY A 398 -1.74 27.71 -20.51
CA GLY A 398 -2.81 26.87 -19.99
C GLY A 398 -3.55 27.55 -18.86
N SER A 399 -4.86 27.31 -18.78
CA SER A 399 -5.71 27.82 -17.70
C SER A 399 -6.45 26.67 -17.02
N ALA A 400 -6.47 26.67 -15.69
CA ALA A 400 -7.18 25.67 -14.88
C ALA A 400 -7.47 26.17 -13.46
N ASN A 401 -8.25 25.39 -12.70
CA ASN A 401 -8.68 25.74 -11.34
C ASN A 401 -7.57 25.57 -10.29
N GLY A 402 -6.38 25.13 -10.70
CA GLY A 402 -5.17 25.10 -9.88
C GLY A 402 -3.92 25.36 -10.71
N LYS A 403 -2.89 25.98 -10.10
CA LYS A 403 -1.62 26.33 -10.77
C LYS A 403 -0.91 25.12 -11.38
N LYS A 404 -0.94 23.97 -10.69
CA LYS A 404 -0.30 22.72 -11.17
C LYS A 404 -0.97 22.23 -12.46
N GLU A 405 -2.30 22.22 -12.49
CA GLU A 405 -3.09 21.81 -13.66
C GLU A 405 -2.96 22.81 -14.82
N ALA A 406 -2.97 24.11 -14.52
CA ALA A 406 -2.76 25.16 -15.51
C ALA A 406 -1.39 25.01 -16.20
N GLY A 407 -0.35 24.69 -15.44
CA GLY A 407 0.97 24.39 -15.98
C GLY A 407 1.04 23.12 -16.82
N MET A 408 0.26 22.07 -16.48
CA MET A 408 0.17 20.86 -17.32
C MET A 408 -0.52 21.15 -18.65
N LYS A 409 -1.62 21.91 -18.65
CA LYS A 409 -2.31 22.37 -19.87
C LYS A 409 -1.43 23.28 -20.73
N ALA A 410 -0.59 24.11 -20.11
CA ALA A 410 0.37 24.95 -20.82
C ALA A 410 1.40 24.11 -21.58
N ALA A 411 1.92 23.05 -20.95
CA ALA A 411 2.83 22.12 -21.60
C ALA A 411 2.15 21.30 -22.71
N GLU A 412 0.91 20.89 -22.51
CA GLU A 412 0.11 20.20 -23.52
C GLU A 412 -0.14 21.07 -24.77
N GLN A 413 -0.45 22.36 -24.57
CA GLN A 413 -0.61 23.31 -25.67
C GLN A 413 0.70 23.48 -26.47
N ALA A 414 1.84 23.54 -25.78
CA ALA A 414 3.14 23.59 -26.44
C ALA A 414 3.40 22.35 -27.31
N LEU A 415 3.11 21.15 -26.79
CA LEU A 415 3.26 19.88 -27.53
C LEU A 415 2.31 19.78 -28.74
N LYS A 416 1.09 20.33 -28.65
CA LYS A 416 0.13 20.36 -29.76
C LYS A 416 0.58 21.24 -30.93
N ASN A 417 1.45 22.23 -30.70
CA ASN A 417 1.95 23.10 -31.74
C ASN A 417 3.08 22.44 -32.55
N LYS A 418 2.68 21.60 -33.53
CA LYS A 418 3.60 20.81 -34.37
C LYS A 418 4.66 21.65 -35.09
N LYS A 419 4.32 22.86 -35.56
CA LYS A 419 5.27 23.74 -36.28
C LYS A 419 6.38 24.22 -35.35
N MET A 420 6.01 24.69 -34.17
CA MET A 420 6.94 25.17 -33.15
C MET A 420 7.83 24.02 -32.63
N MET A 421 7.22 22.88 -32.34
CA MET A 421 7.95 21.70 -31.89
C MET A 421 8.96 21.20 -32.93
N ALA A 422 8.61 21.18 -34.22
CA ALA A 422 9.55 20.78 -35.28
C ALA A 422 10.79 21.70 -35.34
N ILE A 423 10.60 23.01 -35.21
CA ILE A 423 11.70 23.98 -35.22
C ILE A 423 12.66 23.73 -34.06
N TYR A 424 12.16 23.55 -32.83
CA TYR A 424 13.04 23.37 -31.67
C TYR A 424 13.61 21.95 -31.56
N MET A 425 12.91 20.92 -32.03
CA MET A 425 13.46 19.57 -32.13
C MET A 425 14.64 19.53 -33.11
N GLU A 426 14.53 20.21 -34.26
CA GLU A 426 15.63 20.28 -35.22
C GLU A 426 16.82 21.07 -34.63
N ARG A 427 16.55 22.20 -33.94
CA ARG A 427 17.60 22.95 -33.23
C ARG A 427 18.29 22.14 -32.14
N LYS A 428 17.54 21.33 -31.39
CA LYS A 428 18.08 20.41 -30.39
C LYS A 428 18.99 19.37 -31.04
N LYS A 429 18.52 18.72 -32.11
CA LYS A 429 19.28 17.70 -32.85
C LYS A 429 20.61 18.25 -33.38
N MET A 430 20.58 19.43 -34.00
CA MET A 430 21.80 20.10 -34.48
C MET A 430 22.77 20.42 -33.33
N GLN A 431 22.27 20.87 -32.18
CA GLN A 431 23.13 21.18 -31.04
C GLN A 431 23.72 19.92 -30.38
N GLU A 432 22.95 18.84 -30.27
CA GLU A 432 23.45 17.55 -29.76
C GLU A 432 24.53 16.96 -30.67
N GLU A 433 24.35 17.06 -31.98
CA GLU A 433 25.35 16.67 -32.97
C GLU A 433 26.62 17.52 -32.84
N GLN A 434 26.50 18.85 -32.76
CA GLN A 434 27.65 19.73 -32.56
C GLN A 434 28.39 19.42 -31.26
N ASN A 435 27.66 19.24 -30.15
CA ASN A 435 28.25 18.89 -28.87
C ASN A 435 28.96 17.52 -28.90
N ARG A 436 28.45 16.57 -29.70
CA ARG A 436 29.10 15.27 -29.90
C ARG A 436 30.42 15.43 -30.64
N LEU A 437 30.42 16.14 -31.76
CA LEU A 437 31.61 16.43 -32.55
C LEU A 437 32.66 17.21 -31.74
N ASP A 438 32.24 18.22 -30.98
CA ASP A 438 33.13 18.99 -30.12
C ASP A 438 33.75 18.12 -29.02
N LYS A 439 32.96 17.19 -28.45
CA LYS A 439 33.46 16.25 -27.44
C LYS A 439 34.46 15.27 -28.04
N GLU A 440 34.17 14.72 -29.21
CA GLU A 440 35.08 13.83 -29.96
C GLU A 440 36.39 14.55 -30.33
N ALA A 441 36.31 15.80 -30.78
CA ALA A 441 37.49 16.62 -31.08
C ALA A 441 38.33 16.89 -29.83
N VAL A 442 37.70 17.20 -28.68
CA VAL A 442 38.40 17.39 -27.41
C VAL A 442 39.04 16.09 -26.92
N GLU A 443 38.38 14.95 -27.08
CA GLU A 443 38.94 13.63 -26.72
C GLU A 443 40.12 13.25 -27.62
N GLN A 444 40.03 13.50 -28.93
CA GLN A 444 41.13 13.31 -29.88
C GLN A 444 42.31 14.23 -29.58
N ALA A 445 42.07 15.51 -29.31
CA ALA A 445 43.13 16.46 -28.94
C ALA A 445 43.83 16.06 -27.62
N LYS A 446 43.06 15.57 -26.64
CA LYS A 446 43.62 15.05 -25.38
C LYS A 446 44.43 13.78 -25.60
N ALA A 447 44.00 12.89 -26.48
CA ALA A 447 44.75 11.68 -26.82
C ALA A 447 46.08 12.02 -27.51
N LEU A 448 46.08 12.96 -28.46
CA LEU A 448 47.28 13.47 -29.15
C LEU A 448 48.27 14.21 -28.24
N SER A 449 47.79 14.84 -27.15
CA SER A 449 48.65 15.51 -26.16
C SER A 449 49.29 14.56 -25.12
N ARG A 450 48.87 13.29 -25.09
CA ARG A 450 49.35 12.26 -24.15
C ARG A 450 50.39 11.31 -24.75
N THR A 451 50.53 11.32 -26.08
CA THR A 451 51.66 10.78 -26.85
C THR A 451 52.70 11.87 -27.03
#